data_AF-S8C5Y9-F1
#
_entry.id   AF-S8C5Y9-F1
#
_cell.length_a   1.000
_cell.length_b   1.000
_cell.length_c   1.000
_cell.angle_alpha   90.00
_cell.angle_beta   90.00
_cell.angle_gamma   90.00
#
_symmetry.space_group_name_H-M   'P 1'
#
loop_
_entity.id
_entity.type
_entity.pdbx_description
1 polymer ?
#
loop_
_entity_poly.entity_id
_entity_poly.type
_entity_poly.pdbx_seq_one_letter_code
_entity_poly.pdbx_strand_id
1 'polypeptide(L)'
;DISVDRAKCADTLGGVITCLPYVSDQAKSPTKDCCSGFQTVLQESPQCICLLIKDRNDPGLGLQIDVPRAMSLPQICKIHTNQTVGDCPAILHLPPNSPDAQVFQQFANVTGAQTPAHAPSPVTAGEISKTPT
;
A
#
# COMPACT_ATOMS: atom_id res chain seq x y z
N ASP A 1 -0.21 13.99 14.44
CA ASP A 1 -1.05 14.97 13.74
C ASP A 1 -0.86 14.67 12.27
N ILE A 2 -1.90 14.21 11.57
CA ILE A 2 -1.77 13.68 10.20
C ILE A 2 -1.15 14.72 9.24
N SER A 3 -1.33 16.01 9.51
CA SER A 3 -0.74 17.08 8.69
C SER A 3 0.77 17.19 8.87
N VAL A 4 1.27 17.01 10.10
CA VAL A 4 2.71 16.95 10.40
C VAL A 4 3.34 15.71 9.78
N ASP A 5 2.67 14.56 9.91
CA ASP A 5 3.14 13.31 9.33
C ASP A 5 3.19 13.40 7.80
N ARG A 6 2.16 13.98 7.17
CA ARG A 6 2.13 14.25 5.72
C ARG A 6 3.26 15.18 5.26
N ALA A 7 3.54 16.26 6.00
CA ALA A 7 4.63 17.18 5.66
C ALA A 7 6.00 16.50 5.75
N LYS A 8 6.21 15.69 6.80
CA LYS A 8 7.42 14.89 6.96
C LYS A 8 7.58 13.88 5.83
N CYS A 9 6.49 13.25 5.42
CA CYS A 9 6.49 12.35 4.28
C CYS A 9 6.77 13.08 2.98
N ALA A 10 6.18 14.25 2.74
CA ALA A 10 6.44 15.03 1.52
C ALA A 10 7.94 15.33 1.29
N ASP A 11 8.69 15.58 2.37
CA ASP A 11 10.15 15.77 2.31
C ASP A 11 10.89 14.49 1.89
N THR A 12 10.51 13.33 2.44
CA THR A 12 11.10 12.03 2.11
C THR A 12 10.66 11.50 0.74
N LEU A 13 9.50 11.94 0.24
CA LEU A 13 8.92 11.50 -1.02
C LEU A 13 9.62 12.07 -2.26
N GLY A 14 10.60 12.96 -2.10
CA GLY A 14 11.41 13.49 -3.21
C GLY A 14 11.97 12.39 -4.13
N GLY A 15 12.39 11.25 -3.55
CA GLY A 15 12.88 10.08 -4.31
C GLY A 15 11.80 9.36 -5.11
N VAL A 16 10.54 9.38 -4.66
CA VAL A 16 9.40 8.72 -5.33
C VAL A 16 8.59 9.67 -6.22
N ILE A 17 8.90 10.96 -6.29
CA ILE A 17 8.38 11.87 -7.34
C ILE A 17 8.67 11.29 -8.72
N THR A 18 9.83 10.66 -8.89
CA THR A 18 10.23 10.01 -10.14
C THR A 18 9.37 8.79 -10.50
N CYS A 19 8.56 8.27 -9.55
CA CYS A 19 7.59 7.20 -9.80
C CYS A 19 6.26 7.72 -10.37
N LEU A 20 5.96 9.02 -10.23
CA LEU A 20 4.69 9.62 -10.66
C LEU A 20 4.33 9.28 -12.11
N PRO A 21 5.23 9.40 -13.10
CA PRO A 21 4.89 9.05 -14.48
C PRO A 21 4.44 7.60 -14.63
N TYR A 22 5.03 6.67 -13.87
CA TYR A 22 4.64 5.26 -13.93
C TYR A 22 3.28 5.01 -13.29
N VAL A 23 3.05 5.53 -12.07
CA VAL A 23 1.80 5.31 -11.34
C VAL A 23 0.62 6.11 -11.90
N SER A 24 0.86 7.13 -12.71
CA SER A 24 -0.17 7.90 -13.41
C SER A 24 -0.38 7.48 -14.87
N ASP A 25 0.07 6.27 -15.26
CA ASP A 25 -0.05 5.70 -16.62
C ASP A 25 0.80 6.41 -17.72
N GLN A 26 1.49 7.49 -17.38
CA GLN A 26 2.28 8.30 -18.33
C GLN A 26 3.59 7.64 -18.79
N ALA A 27 4.06 6.60 -18.09
CA ALA A 27 5.26 5.83 -18.43
C ALA A 27 4.98 4.33 -18.36
N LYS A 28 5.58 3.55 -19.26
CA LYS A 28 5.42 2.09 -19.31
C LYS A 28 6.19 1.33 -18.22
N SER A 29 7.20 1.95 -17.62
CA SER A 29 8.04 1.34 -16.59
C SER A 29 8.59 2.42 -15.63
N PRO A 30 8.82 2.08 -14.35
CA PRO A 30 9.49 2.97 -13.41
C PRO A 30 10.96 3.17 -13.79
N THR A 31 11.51 4.33 -13.47
CA THR A 31 12.95 4.60 -13.58
C THR A 31 13.72 3.90 -12.46
N LYS A 32 15.05 3.80 -12.61
CA LYS A 32 15.90 3.28 -11.52
C LYS A 32 15.83 4.16 -10.27
N ASP A 33 15.84 5.48 -10.45
CA ASP A 33 15.67 6.45 -9.37
C ASP A 33 14.36 6.26 -8.62
N CYS A 34 13.27 5.93 -9.32
CA CYS A 34 11.99 5.60 -8.69
C CYS A 34 12.12 4.40 -7.76
N CYS A 35 12.73 3.30 -8.23
CA CYS A 35 12.92 2.11 -7.42
C CYS A 35 13.84 2.36 -6.22
N SER A 36 14.96 3.06 -6.42
CA SER A 36 15.88 3.39 -5.34
C SER A 36 15.23 4.32 -4.31
N GLY A 37 14.52 5.35 -4.75
CA GLY A 37 13.79 6.26 -3.86
C GLY A 37 12.70 5.54 -3.08
N PHE A 38 11.93 4.66 -3.73
CA PHE A 38 10.90 3.85 -3.07
C PHE A 38 11.51 2.94 -1.98
N GLN A 39 12.65 2.31 -2.26
CA GLN A 39 13.37 1.51 -1.27
C GLN A 39 13.85 2.34 -0.07
N THR A 40 14.40 3.53 -0.32
CA THR A 40 14.86 4.42 0.76
C THR A 40 13.69 4.83 1.66
N VAL A 41 12.54 5.20 1.10
CA VAL A 41 11.36 5.58 1.90
C VAL A 41 10.84 4.40 2.72
N LEU A 42 10.85 3.18 2.18
CA LEU A 42 10.46 1.97 2.92
C LEU A 42 11.35 1.71 4.14
N GLN A 43 12.65 2.00 4.03
CA GLN A 43 13.63 1.75 5.11
C GLN A 43 13.65 2.88 6.14
N GLU A 44 13.67 4.13 5.68
CA GLU A 44 13.85 5.31 6.54
C GLU A 44 12.52 5.84 7.09
N SER A 45 11.42 5.60 6.40
CA SER A 45 10.11 6.20 6.73
C SER A 45 8.94 5.27 6.39
N PRO A 46 8.86 4.08 7.02
CA PRO A 46 7.80 3.11 6.77
C PRO A 46 6.40 3.67 7.03
N GLN A 47 6.26 4.57 8.01
CA GLN A 47 5.02 5.29 8.30
C GLN A 47 4.49 6.07 7.08
N CYS A 48 5.38 6.65 6.27
CA CYS A 48 5.00 7.41 5.08
C CYS A 48 4.43 6.51 3.99
N ILE A 49 5.00 5.32 3.78
CA ILE A 49 4.44 4.34 2.87
C ILE A 49 3.02 3.94 3.30
N CYS A 50 2.83 3.72 4.61
CA CYS A 50 1.52 3.38 5.14
C CYS A 50 0.50 4.50 4.88
N LEU A 51 0.84 5.76 5.13
CA LEU A 51 -0.04 6.89 4.83
C LEU A 51 -0.36 7.00 3.34
N LEU A 52 0.62 6.84 2.45
CA LEU A 52 0.37 6.87 1.00
C LEU A 52 -0.59 5.78 0.54
N ILE A 53 -0.47 4.56 1.08
CA ILE A 53 -1.37 3.45 0.72
C ILE A 53 -2.77 3.73 1.26
N LYS A 54 -2.89 4.27 2.47
CA LYS A 54 -4.18 4.66 3.05
C LYS A 54 -4.86 5.73 2.21
N ASP A 55 -4.13 6.79 1.89
CA ASP A 55 -4.64 7.97 1.16
C ASP A 55 -4.62 7.80 -0.36
N ARG A 56 -4.28 6.62 -0.91
CA ARG A 56 -4.15 6.39 -2.37
C ARG A 56 -5.39 6.77 -3.20
N ASN A 57 -6.55 6.80 -2.56
CA ASN A 57 -7.85 7.15 -3.16
C ASN A 57 -8.30 8.58 -2.82
N ASP A 58 -7.49 9.35 -2.07
CA ASP A 58 -7.80 10.70 -1.66
C ASP A 58 -7.59 11.69 -2.81
N PRO A 59 -8.66 12.37 -3.27
CA PRO A 59 -8.55 13.37 -4.35
C PRO A 59 -7.78 14.62 -3.91
N GLY A 60 -7.62 14.85 -2.60
CA GLY A 60 -6.87 15.97 -2.02
C GLY A 60 -5.34 15.83 -2.14
N LEU A 61 -4.84 14.67 -2.58
CA LEU A 61 -3.43 14.50 -2.95
C LEU A 61 -3.05 15.23 -4.24
N GLY A 62 -4.02 15.60 -5.08
CA GLY A 62 -3.77 16.29 -6.36
C GLY A 62 -3.02 15.42 -7.39
N LEU A 63 -3.03 14.10 -7.20
CA LEU A 63 -2.32 13.12 -8.02
C LEU A 63 -3.30 12.08 -8.53
N GLN A 64 -3.25 11.77 -9.82
CA GLN A 64 -3.98 10.63 -10.36
C GLN A 64 -3.11 9.38 -10.23
N ILE A 65 -3.50 8.48 -9.32
CA ILE A 65 -2.81 7.22 -9.08
C ILE A 65 -3.64 6.08 -9.65
N ASP A 66 -3.07 5.38 -10.62
CA ASP A 66 -3.55 4.09 -11.08
C ASP A 66 -3.12 3.02 -10.06
N VAL A 67 -4.09 2.61 -9.24
CA VAL A 67 -3.88 1.65 -8.14
C VAL A 67 -3.25 0.33 -8.63
N PRO A 68 -3.69 -0.30 -9.73
CA PRO A 68 -3.02 -1.49 -10.27
C PRO A 68 -1.53 -1.29 -10.55
N ARG A 69 -1.14 -0.17 -11.19
CA ARG A 69 0.28 0.13 -11.45
C ARG A 69 1.05 0.37 -10.16
N ALA A 70 0.48 1.11 -9.21
CA ALA A 70 1.11 1.30 -7.90
C ALA A 70 1.35 -0.03 -7.17
N MET A 71 0.39 -0.97 -7.25
CA MET A 71 0.55 -2.32 -6.67
C MET A 71 1.61 -3.18 -7.36
N SER A 72 1.88 -2.93 -8.65
CA SER A 72 2.93 -3.65 -9.40
C SER A 72 4.35 -3.12 -9.15
N LEU A 73 4.48 -1.89 -8.62
CA LEU A 73 5.76 -1.21 -8.43
C LEU A 73 6.75 -2.02 -7.57
N PRO A 74 6.35 -2.60 -6.41
CA PRO A 74 7.25 -3.43 -5.61
C PRO A 74 7.79 -4.65 -6.38
N GLN A 75 6.95 -5.27 -7.22
CA GLN A 75 7.34 -6.43 -8.03
C GLN A 75 8.35 -6.05 -9.12
N ILE A 76 8.09 -4.94 -9.83
CA ILE A 76 8.97 -4.45 -10.92
C ILE A 76 10.32 -3.99 -10.37
N CYS A 77 10.30 -3.28 -9.24
CA CYS A 77 11.51 -2.85 -8.54
C CYS A 77 12.19 -3.97 -7.74
N LYS A 78 11.56 -5.15 -7.62
CA LYS A 78 12.04 -6.32 -6.85
C LYS A 78 12.28 -6.01 -5.38
N ILE A 79 11.40 -5.20 -4.78
CA ILE A 79 11.48 -4.78 -3.38
C ILE A 79 10.43 -5.54 -2.57
N HIS A 80 10.89 -6.24 -1.54
CA HIS A 80 10.00 -6.92 -0.60
C HIS A 80 9.35 -5.89 0.33
N THR A 81 8.06 -5.70 0.17
CA THR A 81 7.25 -4.74 0.96
C THR A 81 6.21 -5.41 1.84
N ASN A 82 6.05 -6.73 1.75
CA ASN A 82 5.04 -7.51 2.47
C ASN A 82 5.05 -7.22 3.98
N GLN A 83 6.23 -7.22 4.61
CA GLN A 83 6.36 -6.98 6.05
C GLN A 83 5.97 -5.54 6.40
N THR A 84 6.59 -4.54 5.76
CA THR A 84 6.30 -3.12 6.00
C THR A 84 4.83 -2.80 5.82
N VAL A 85 4.21 -3.33 4.75
CA VAL A 85 2.79 -3.13 4.46
C VAL A 85 1.91 -3.88 5.45
N GLY A 86 2.29 -5.09 5.86
CA GLY A 86 1.59 -5.87 6.88
C GLY A 86 1.61 -5.23 8.26
N ASP A 87 2.67 -4.47 8.57
CA ASP A 87 2.80 -3.72 9.82
C ASP A 87 2.08 -2.36 9.79
N CYS A 88 1.65 -1.87 8.62
CA CYS A 88 1.00 -0.57 8.48
C CYS A 88 -0.26 -0.38 9.36
N PRO A 89 -1.15 -1.37 9.55
CA PRO A 89 -2.27 -1.23 10.47
C PRO A 89 -1.81 -0.94 11.91
N ALA A 90 -0.73 -1.56 12.36
CA ALA A 90 -0.16 -1.31 13.68
C ALA A 90 0.53 0.06 13.74
N ILE A 91 1.32 0.42 12.72
CA ILE A 91 2.03 1.71 12.61
C ILE A 91 1.06 2.89 12.61
N LEU A 92 -0.08 2.75 11.92
CA LEU A 92 -1.10 3.79 11.81
C LEU A 92 -2.17 3.69 12.92
N HIS A 93 -2.02 2.76 13.87
CA HIS A 93 -2.98 2.51 14.95
C HIS A 93 -4.41 2.30 14.44
N LEU A 94 -4.56 1.56 13.34
CA LEU A 94 -5.84 1.26 12.72
C LEU A 94 -6.57 0.13 13.46
N PRO A 95 -7.91 0.16 13.51
CA PRO A 95 -8.68 -0.96 14.02
C PRO A 95 -8.45 -2.20 13.14
N PRO A 96 -8.23 -3.40 13.70
CA PRO A 96 -7.97 -4.61 12.94
C PRO A 96 -9.13 -5.02 12.02
N ASN A 97 -10.36 -4.59 12.33
CA ASN A 97 -11.57 -4.85 11.52
C ASN A 97 -11.95 -3.67 10.61
N SER A 98 -11.06 -2.69 10.39
CA SER A 98 -11.33 -1.56 9.52
C SER A 98 -11.12 -1.89 8.04
N PRO A 99 -11.82 -1.22 7.11
CA PRO A 99 -11.58 -1.35 5.68
C PRO A 99 -10.12 -1.08 5.29
N ASP A 100 -9.48 -0.10 5.95
CA ASP A 100 -8.08 0.23 5.70
C ASP A 100 -7.14 -0.93 6.07
N ALA A 101 -7.36 -1.56 7.23
CA ALA A 101 -6.55 -2.71 7.64
C ALA A 101 -6.65 -3.90 6.65
N GLN A 102 -7.84 -4.12 6.08
CA GLN A 102 -8.05 -5.15 5.05
C GLN A 102 -7.28 -4.83 3.76
N VAL A 103 -7.26 -3.56 3.35
CA VAL A 103 -6.46 -3.12 2.19
C VAL A 103 -4.99 -3.43 2.41
N PHE A 104 -4.44 -3.10 3.59
CA PHE A 104 -3.03 -3.38 3.89
C PHE A 104 -2.73 -4.87 3.82
N GLN A 105 -3.61 -5.74 4.32
CA GLN A 105 -3.43 -7.19 4.19
C GLN A 105 -3.47 -7.66 2.73
N GLN A 106 -4.34 -7.09 1.91
CA GLN A 106 -4.39 -7.39 0.48
C GLN A 106 -3.10 -6.96 -0.23
N PHE A 107 -2.61 -5.74 0.04
CA PHE A 107 -1.35 -5.24 -0.52
C PHE A 107 -0.15 -6.08 -0.06
N ALA A 108 -0.11 -6.48 1.21
CA ALA A 108 0.89 -7.39 1.72
C ALA A 108 0.83 -8.72 0.96
N ASN A 109 -0.34 -9.33 0.79
CA ASN A 109 -0.45 -10.61 0.09
C ASN A 109 0.04 -10.54 -1.37
N VAL A 110 -0.27 -9.46 -2.11
CA VAL A 110 0.18 -9.26 -3.49
C VAL A 110 1.70 -9.05 -3.59
N THR A 111 2.31 -8.53 -2.53
CA THR A 111 3.76 -8.27 -2.47
C THR A 111 4.56 -9.40 -1.84
N GLY A 112 3.91 -10.32 -1.12
CA GLY A 112 4.54 -11.52 -0.52
C GLY A 112 4.34 -12.80 -1.33
N ALA A 113 3.28 -12.88 -2.14
CA ALA A 113 3.02 -14.05 -2.96
C ALA A 113 3.78 -14.00 -4.29
N GLN A 114 4.80 -14.85 -4.43
CA GLN A 114 5.31 -15.29 -5.73
C GLN A 114 4.37 -16.30 -6.43
N THR A 115 3.07 -16.33 -6.08
CA THR A 115 2.11 -17.28 -6.68
C THR A 115 0.72 -16.64 -6.89
N PRO A 116 0.09 -16.82 -8.07
CA PRO A 116 -1.23 -16.31 -8.34
C PRO A 116 -2.27 -17.26 -7.77
N ALA A 117 -2.89 -16.91 -6.64
CA ALA A 117 -4.12 -17.55 -6.20
C ALA A 117 -5.25 -16.52 -6.31
N HIS A 118 -5.89 -16.51 -7.48
CA HIS A 118 -7.25 -16.03 -7.60
C HIS A 118 -8.16 -16.89 -6.72
N ALA A 119 -8.82 -16.27 -5.75
CA ALA A 119 -10.23 -16.54 -5.50
C ALA A 119 -10.85 -15.35 -4.75
N PRO A 120 -11.86 -14.67 -5.32
CA PRO A 120 -12.69 -13.75 -4.55
C PRO A 120 -13.53 -14.56 -3.57
N SER A 121 -13.45 -14.25 -2.28
CA SER A 121 -14.39 -14.76 -1.29
C SER A 121 -15.78 -14.15 -1.56
N PRO A 122 -16.86 -14.93 -1.68
CA PRO A 122 -18.20 -14.37 -1.56
C PRO A 122 -18.48 -14.06 -0.10
N VAL A 123 -18.81 -12.81 0.17
CA VAL A 123 -19.47 -12.35 1.40
C VAL A 123 -20.89 -12.93 1.46
N THR A 124 -21.34 -13.38 2.64
CA THR A 124 -22.59 -12.93 3.30
C THR A 124 -23.14 -13.95 4.32
N ALA A 125 -23.24 -13.43 5.56
CA ALA A 125 -24.26 -13.58 6.60
C ALA A 125 -24.99 -14.92 6.84
N GLY A 126 -25.07 -15.29 8.12
CA GLY A 126 -26.04 -16.28 8.60
C GLY A 126 -25.80 -16.69 10.05
N GLU A 127 -26.54 -16.06 10.95
CA GLU A 127 -26.74 -16.34 12.38
C GLU A 127 -27.17 -17.81 12.68
N ILE A 128 -27.10 -18.20 13.96
CA ILE A 128 -27.96 -19.18 14.71
C ILE A 128 -27.25 -20.46 15.23
N SER A 129 -26.82 -20.38 16.50
CA SER A 129 -27.07 -21.32 17.61
C SER A 129 -27.56 -22.76 17.33
N LYS A 130 -26.79 -23.78 17.74
CA LYS A 130 -27.06 -24.64 18.94
C LYS A 130 -26.11 -25.85 19.09
N THR A 131 -25.91 -26.18 20.37
CA THR A 131 -25.13 -27.19 21.09
C THR A 131 -25.21 -28.66 20.59
N PRO A 132 -24.16 -29.49 20.82
CA PRO A 132 -24.15 -30.92 20.49
C PRO A 132 -24.85 -31.82 21.54
N THR A 133 -25.37 -32.96 21.08
CA THR A 133 -25.66 -34.18 21.85
C THR A 133 -24.89 -35.32 21.23
#